data_AF-A0A933J5Z4-F1
#
_entry.id   AF-A0A933J5Z4-F1
#
_cell.length_a   1.000
_cell.length_b   1.000
_cell.length_c   1.000
_cell.angle_alpha   90.00
_cell.angle_beta   90.00
_cell.angle_gamma   90.00
#
_symmetry.space_group_name_H-M   'P 1'
#
loop_
_entity.id
_entity.type
_entity.pdbx_description
1 polymer ?
#
loop_
_entity_poly.entity_id
_entity_poly.type
_entity_poly.pdbx_seq_one_letter_code
_entity_poly.pdbx_strand_id
1 'polypeptide(L)'
;MRERDVPSAKPLLDKLGVKPESSIAALGIKDARFLAQLKTRTADVSVGRLRKDLDAIFVAANSPAELERLARLRKHIKPNGAIWVVSLKGKQARIKDVHVIAAATNAGLVDNKVVSFSETHTALRLVIPLAQRG
;
A
#
# COMPACT_ATOMS: atom_id res chain seq x y z
N MET A 1 7.04 13.66 28.53
CA MET A 1 5.81 12.89 28.81
C MET A 1 5.79 11.69 27.85
N ARG A 2 6.18 10.52 28.38
CA ARG A 2 6.15 9.14 27.84
C ARG A 2 6.16 8.93 26.30
N GLU A 3 7.37 8.87 25.74
CA GLU A 3 7.69 7.97 24.62
C GLU A 3 7.56 6.53 25.09
N ARG A 4 6.56 5.76 24.61
CA ARG A 4 6.61 4.30 24.54
C ARG A 4 5.59 3.81 23.51
N ASP A 5 6.07 3.31 22.37
CA ASP A 5 5.84 1.92 21.94
C ASP A 5 6.75 1.59 20.74
N VAL A 6 7.71 0.67 20.93
CA VAL A 6 8.60 0.20 19.86
C VAL A 6 8.27 -1.26 19.57
N PRO A 7 7.76 -1.57 18.36
CA PRO A 7 8.09 -2.84 17.72
C PRO A 7 8.69 -2.67 16.30
N SER A 8 9.89 -3.22 16.16
CA SER A 8 10.76 -3.33 14.97
C SER A 8 11.49 -2.05 14.54
N ALA A 9 12.81 -2.08 14.71
CA ALA A 9 13.83 -1.02 14.58
C ALA A 9 13.99 -0.33 13.21
N LYS A 10 13.01 -0.45 12.31
CA LYS A 10 12.92 0.36 11.08
C LYS A 10 11.60 1.12 11.05
N PRO A 11 11.61 2.45 10.84
CA PRO A 11 10.40 3.25 10.63
C PRO A 11 9.44 2.61 9.61
N LEU A 12 8.13 2.78 9.80
CA LEU A 12 7.09 2.18 8.94
C LEU A 12 7.35 2.45 7.45
N LEU A 13 7.73 3.68 7.09
CA LEU A 13 8.02 4.04 5.70
C LEU A 13 9.15 3.23 5.07
N ASP A 14 10.16 2.85 5.85
CA ASP A 14 11.26 2.01 5.36
C ASP A 14 10.79 0.57 5.14
N LYS A 15 9.89 0.07 5.99
CA LYS A 15 9.24 -1.24 5.79
C LYS A 15 8.38 -1.24 4.52
N LEU A 16 7.73 -0.11 4.23
CA LEU A 16 6.90 0.07 3.04
C LEU A 16 7.70 0.37 1.77
N GLY A 17 9.01 0.62 1.88
CA GLY A 17 9.90 0.92 0.77
C GLY A 17 9.72 2.32 0.18
N VAL A 18 9.21 3.27 0.96
CA VAL A 18 9.02 4.66 0.53
C VAL A 18 10.36 5.40 0.65
N LYS A 19 10.92 5.77 -0.50
CA LYS A 19 12.18 6.51 -0.58
C LYS A 19 11.94 8.00 -0.84
N PRO A 20 12.93 8.88 -0.60
CA PRO A 20 12.76 10.32 -0.85
C PRO A 20 12.37 10.70 -2.28
N GLU A 21 12.83 9.93 -3.25
CA GLU A 21 12.56 10.11 -4.68
C GLU A 21 11.27 9.41 -5.17
N SER A 22 10.56 8.69 -4.29
CA SER A 22 9.40 7.90 -4.70
C SER A 22 8.19 8.75 -5.08
N SER A 23 7.60 8.49 -6.24
CA SER A 23 6.30 9.03 -6.62
C SER A 23 5.18 8.20 -6.00
N ILE A 24 4.37 8.80 -5.13
CA ILE A 24 3.36 8.10 -4.32
C ILE A 24 1.94 8.61 -4.61
N ALA A 25 0.97 7.69 -4.63
CA ALA A 25 -0.45 8.02 -4.50
C ALA A 25 -1.07 7.36 -3.27
N ALA A 26 -1.90 8.10 -2.54
CA ALA A 26 -2.69 7.60 -1.42
C ALA A 26 -4.19 7.72 -1.73
N LEU A 27 -4.89 6.59 -1.81
CA LEU A 27 -6.29 6.49 -2.19
C LEU A 27 -7.12 5.96 -1.03
N GLY A 28 -8.05 6.77 -0.51
CA GLY A 28 -8.93 6.37 0.60
C GLY A 28 -8.23 6.23 1.95
N ILE A 29 -6.92 6.52 2.04
CA ILE A 29 -6.17 6.53 3.30
C ILE A 29 -6.59 7.73 4.13
N LYS A 30 -7.08 7.50 5.35
CA LYS A 30 -7.56 8.54 6.28
C LYS A 30 -6.60 8.82 7.44
N ASP A 31 -5.53 8.05 7.57
CA ASP A 31 -4.54 8.23 8.63
C ASP A 31 -3.71 9.50 8.39
N ALA A 32 -4.06 10.57 9.11
CA ALA A 32 -3.41 11.87 8.97
C ALA A 32 -1.91 11.83 9.32
N ARG A 33 -1.52 10.99 10.30
CA ARG A 33 -0.12 10.85 10.69
C ARG A 33 0.69 10.20 9.58
N PHE A 34 0.16 9.14 8.98
CA PHE A 34 0.80 8.49 7.84
C PHE A 34 0.91 9.42 6.63
N LEU A 35 -0.15 10.16 6.31
CA LEU A 35 -0.13 11.13 5.21
C LEU A 35 0.90 12.25 5.45
N ALA A 36 1.04 12.72 6.68
CA ALA A 36 2.08 13.69 7.05
C ALA A 36 3.48 13.09 6.87
N GLN A 37 3.71 11.85 7.36
CA GLN A 37 4.97 11.15 7.20
C GLN A 37 5.36 10.97 5.73
N LEU A 38 4.40 10.61 4.85
CA LEU A 38 4.65 10.51 3.41
C LEU A 38 5.13 11.85 2.82
N LYS A 39 4.42 12.95 3.14
CA LYS A 39 4.77 14.29 2.65
C LYS A 39 6.12 14.79 3.18
N THR A 40 6.52 14.38 4.38
CA THR A 40 7.86 14.66 4.91
C THR A 40 8.93 13.82 4.22
N ARG A 41 8.62 12.56 3.87
CA ARG A 41 9.60 11.65 3.27
C ARG A 41 9.89 11.99 1.82
N THR A 42 8.87 12.29 1.01
CA THR A 42 9.01 12.60 -0.42
C THR A 42 8.16 13.79 -0.81
N ALA A 43 8.66 14.60 -1.74
CA ALA A 43 7.94 15.73 -2.29
C ALA A 43 6.79 15.31 -3.22
N ASP A 44 6.81 14.08 -3.73
CA ASP A 44 5.90 13.65 -4.80
C ASP A 44 4.74 12.77 -4.33
N VAL A 45 3.89 13.31 -3.45
CA VAL A 45 2.72 12.62 -2.90
C VAL A 45 1.42 13.20 -3.43
N SER A 46 0.57 12.35 -4.01
CA SER A 46 -0.80 12.70 -4.39
C SER A 46 -1.83 12.00 -3.50
N VAL A 47 -2.84 12.74 -3.02
CA VAL A 47 -3.91 12.21 -2.17
C VAL A 47 -5.22 12.27 -2.94
N GLY A 48 -5.93 11.14 -3.02
CA GLY A 48 -7.21 11.01 -3.73
C GLY A 48 -7.13 11.10 -5.25
N ARG A 49 -5.93 11.27 -5.83
CA ARG A 49 -5.69 11.35 -7.26
C ARG A 49 -4.67 10.29 -7.68
N LEU A 50 -4.80 9.82 -8.90
CA LEU A 50 -3.94 8.79 -9.46
C LEU A 50 -3.21 9.32 -10.68
N ARG A 51 -1.87 9.30 -10.62
CA ARG A 51 -0.96 9.67 -11.72
C ARG A 51 -0.38 8.42 -12.36
N LYS A 52 0.41 8.58 -13.43
CA LYS A 52 1.14 7.49 -14.08
C LYS A 52 2.52 7.31 -13.45
N ASP A 53 3.14 6.17 -13.72
CA ASP A 53 4.53 5.85 -13.35
C ASP A 53 4.84 6.07 -11.87
N LEU A 54 3.94 5.62 -11.00
CA LEU A 54 4.11 5.69 -9.54
C LEU A 54 5.02 4.57 -9.05
N ASP A 55 5.86 4.87 -8.06
CA ASP A 55 6.68 3.89 -7.35
C ASP A 55 5.82 3.08 -6.36
N ALA A 56 4.85 3.75 -5.71
CA ALA A 56 3.84 3.03 -4.94
C ALA A 56 2.46 3.72 -4.89
N ILE A 57 1.42 2.89 -4.84
CA ILE A 57 0.05 3.31 -4.56
C ILE A 57 -0.36 2.70 -3.22
N PHE A 58 -0.71 3.51 -2.23
CA PHE A 58 -1.38 3.08 -1.01
C PHE A 58 -2.88 3.19 -1.21
N VAL A 59 -3.61 2.11 -0.98
CA VAL A 59 -5.04 2.08 -1.22
C VAL A 59 -5.78 1.42 -0.07
N ALA A 60 -6.72 2.14 0.55
CA ALA A 60 -7.57 1.59 1.60
C ALA A 60 -8.63 0.66 1.00
N ALA A 61 -8.75 -0.57 1.50
CA ALA A 61 -9.76 -1.53 1.05
C ALA A 61 -10.53 -2.12 2.25
N ASN A 62 -11.86 -2.05 2.21
CA ASN A 62 -12.74 -2.56 3.27
C ASN A 62 -13.76 -3.59 2.78
N SER A 63 -13.78 -3.91 1.49
CA SER A 63 -14.67 -4.91 0.90
C SER A 63 -14.01 -5.58 -0.31
N PRO A 64 -14.46 -6.78 -0.73
CA PRO A 64 -13.95 -7.42 -1.94
C PRO A 64 -14.18 -6.58 -3.20
N ALA A 65 -15.32 -5.90 -3.32
CA ALA A 65 -15.63 -5.04 -4.47
C ALA A 65 -14.62 -3.90 -4.64
N GLU A 66 -14.11 -3.34 -3.54
CA GLU A 66 -13.05 -2.33 -3.61
C GLU A 66 -11.72 -2.85 -4.16
N LEU A 67 -11.51 -4.18 -4.22
CA LEU A 67 -10.31 -4.81 -4.78
C LEU A 67 -10.37 -4.95 -6.30
N GLU A 68 -11.56 -4.85 -6.92
CA GLU A 68 -11.71 -4.96 -8.38
C GLU A 68 -10.91 -3.87 -9.12
N ARG A 69 -10.68 -2.71 -8.47
CA ARG A 69 -9.87 -1.63 -9.04
C ARG A 69 -8.38 -1.96 -9.15
N LEU A 70 -7.89 -3.07 -8.60
CA LEU A 70 -6.47 -3.44 -8.66
C LEU A 70 -5.95 -3.53 -10.10
N ALA A 71 -6.75 -4.09 -11.02
CA ALA A 71 -6.40 -4.15 -12.45
C ALA A 71 -6.21 -2.76 -13.07
N ARG A 72 -7.01 -1.78 -12.64
CA ARG A 72 -6.83 -0.37 -13.03
C ARG A 72 -5.56 0.20 -12.40
N LEU A 73 -5.36 0.03 -11.08
CA LEU A 73 -4.21 0.57 -10.37
C LEU A 73 -2.88 0.03 -10.91
N ARG A 74 -2.85 -1.22 -11.37
CA ARG A 74 -1.67 -1.81 -12.02
C ARG A 74 -1.16 -0.97 -13.20
N LYS A 75 -2.05 -0.32 -13.95
CA LYS A 75 -1.69 0.53 -15.12
C LYS A 75 -1.09 1.89 -14.73
N HIS A 76 -0.91 2.15 -13.43
CA HIS A 76 -0.43 3.42 -12.89
C HIS A 76 0.87 3.30 -12.09
N ILE A 77 1.35 2.08 -11.85
CA ILE A 77 2.66 1.84 -11.25
C ILE A 77 3.70 1.61 -12.33
N LYS A 78 4.96 1.96 -12.04
CA LYS A 78 6.11 1.54 -12.83
C LYS A 78 6.19 -0.01 -12.87
N PRO A 79 6.92 -0.62 -13.82
CA PRO A 79 7.12 -2.07 -13.84
C PRO A 79 7.64 -2.65 -12.52
N ASN A 80 8.54 -1.92 -11.84
CA ASN A 80 9.09 -2.28 -10.54
C ASN A 80 8.35 -1.64 -9.33
N GLY A 81 7.24 -0.93 -9.58
CA GLY A 81 6.43 -0.29 -8.56
C GLY A 81 5.54 -1.27 -7.79
N ALA A 82 4.76 -0.73 -6.84
CA ALA A 82 3.93 -1.55 -5.96
C ALA A 82 2.55 -0.94 -5.66
N ILE A 83 1.59 -1.79 -5.36
CA ILE A 83 0.31 -1.41 -4.74
C ILE A 83 0.31 -1.97 -3.32
N TRP A 84 0.13 -1.10 -2.34
CA TRP A 84 -0.08 -1.47 -0.95
C TRP A 84 -1.58 -1.40 -0.65
N VAL A 85 -2.19 -2.56 -0.47
CA VAL A 85 -3.58 -2.66 -0.02
C VAL A 85 -3.60 -2.56 1.50
N VAL A 86 -4.16 -1.48 2.02
CA VAL A 86 -4.28 -1.20 3.46
C VAL A 86 -5.69 -1.57 3.91
N SER A 87 -5.82 -2.51 4.83
CA SER A 87 -7.11 -3.04 5.29
C SER A 87 -7.13 -3.24 6.80
N LEU A 88 -8.33 -3.27 7.39
CA LEU A 88 -8.50 -3.59 8.80
C LEU A 88 -7.98 -5.01 9.11
N LYS A 89 -7.32 -5.19 10.26
CA LYS A 89 -6.83 -6.48 10.74
C LYS A 89 -7.55 -6.93 12.02
N GLY A 90 -7.37 -8.20 12.39
CA GLY A 90 -7.94 -8.78 13.61
C GLY A 90 -9.47 -8.89 13.53
N LYS A 91 -10.17 -8.70 14.67
CA LYS A 91 -11.62 -8.89 14.77
C LYS A 91 -12.45 -7.93 13.90
N GLN A 92 -11.86 -6.80 13.49
CA GLN A 92 -12.53 -5.79 12.66
C GLN A 92 -12.27 -6.01 11.16
N ALA A 93 -11.50 -7.04 10.79
CA ALA A 93 -11.17 -7.33 9.39
C ALA A 93 -12.45 -7.64 8.60
N ARG A 94 -12.72 -6.83 7.58
CA ARG A 94 -13.84 -7.02 6.64
C ARG A 94 -13.44 -7.81 5.40
N ILE A 95 -12.14 -7.85 5.12
CA ILE A 95 -11.52 -8.67 4.09
C ILE A 95 -10.33 -9.41 4.69
N LYS A 96 -10.07 -10.62 4.21
CA LYS A 96 -8.90 -11.42 4.59
C LYS A 96 -7.84 -11.31 3.50
N ASP A 97 -6.59 -11.61 3.84
CA ASP A 97 -5.48 -11.58 2.88
C ASP A 97 -5.76 -12.48 1.66
N VAL A 98 -6.42 -13.64 1.86
CA VAL A 98 -6.84 -14.53 0.75
C VAL A 98 -7.73 -13.83 -0.29
N HIS A 99 -8.59 -12.89 0.11
CA HIS A 99 -9.39 -12.12 -0.84
C HIS A 99 -8.53 -11.12 -1.62
N VAL A 100 -7.54 -10.51 -0.95
CA VAL A 100 -6.59 -9.59 -1.59
C VAL A 100 -5.69 -10.32 -2.58
N ILE A 101 -5.18 -11.50 -2.21
CA ILE A 101 -4.34 -12.34 -3.06
C ILE A 101 -5.13 -12.81 -4.29
N ALA A 102 -6.37 -13.31 -4.11
CA ALA A 102 -7.22 -13.70 -5.23
C ALA A 102 -7.47 -12.54 -6.21
N ALA A 103 -7.79 -11.35 -5.69
CA ALA A 103 -8.00 -10.16 -6.51
C ALA A 103 -6.69 -9.68 -7.19
N ALA A 104 -5.55 -9.81 -6.51
CA ALA A 104 -4.23 -9.50 -7.07
C ALA A 104 -3.92 -10.40 -8.26
N THR A 105 -4.10 -11.71 -8.11
CA THR A 105 -3.89 -12.70 -9.19
C THR A 105 -4.76 -12.38 -10.40
N ASN A 106 -6.06 -12.09 -10.19
CA ASN A 106 -6.98 -11.70 -11.26
C ASN A 106 -6.55 -10.38 -11.96
N ALA A 107 -5.86 -9.49 -11.25
CA ALA A 107 -5.29 -8.26 -11.81
C ALA A 107 -3.92 -8.45 -12.49
N GLY A 108 -3.36 -9.67 -12.47
CA GLY A 108 -2.00 -9.96 -12.95
C GLY A 108 -0.92 -9.38 -12.03
N LEU A 109 -1.18 -9.36 -10.73
CA LEU A 109 -0.24 -8.97 -9.67
C LEU A 109 0.05 -10.19 -8.79
N VAL A 110 1.18 -10.15 -8.09
CA VAL A 110 1.54 -11.12 -7.05
C VAL A 110 1.83 -10.38 -5.75
N ASP A 111 1.44 -10.96 -4.62
CA ASP A 111 1.87 -10.48 -3.32
C ASP A 111 3.30 -10.93 -3.02
N ASN A 112 4.03 -10.13 -2.24
CA ASN A 112 5.37 -10.53 -1.82
C ASN A 112 5.76 -10.09 -0.41
N LYS A 113 4.91 -9.30 0.26
CA LYS A 113 5.20 -8.78 1.59
C LYS A 113 3.92 -8.35 2.28
N VAL A 114 3.82 -8.63 3.57
CA VAL A 114 2.82 -8.06 4.47
C VAL A 114 3.51 -7.26 5.56
N VAL A 115 2.93 -6.14 5.97
CA VAL A 115 3.45 -5.26 7.02
C VAL A 115 2.32 -4.88 7.96
N SER A 116 2.57 -4.93 9.27
CA SER A 116 1.70 -4.28 10.24
C SER A 116 1.76 -2.77 10.05
N PHE A 117 0.69 -2.20 9.50
CA PHE A 117 0.62 -0.79 9.11
C PHE A 117 0.36 0.11 10.32
N SER A 118 -0.59 -0.30 11.16
CA SER A 118 -0.92 0.35 12.43
C SER A 118 -1.47 -0.69 13.41
N GLU A 119 -1.96 -0.25 14.57
CA GLU A 119 -2.66 -1.14 15.52
C GLU A 119 -3.90 -1.79 14.89
N THR A 120 -4.59 -1.05 14.01
CA THR A 120 -5.87 -1.47 13.43
C THR A 120 -5.78 -1.95 11.99
N HIS A 121 -4.67 -1.67 11.28
CA HIS A 121 -4.53 -1.99 9.87
C HIS A 121 -3.29 -2.85 9.56
N THR A 122 -3.43 -3.68 8.54
CA THR A 122 -2.34 -4.38 7.84
C THR A 122 -2.18 -3.78 6.44
N ALA A 123 -1.01 -3.97 5.84
CA ALA A 123 -0.76 -3.61 4.45
C ALA A 123 -0.14 -4.80 3.70
N LEU A 124 -0.80 -5.25 2.63
CA LEU A 124 -0.28 -6.27 1.73
C LEU A 124 0.30 -5.61 0.46
N ARG A 125 1.54 -5.96 0.12
CA ARG A 125 2.26 -5.44 -1.04
C ARG A 125 2.03 -6.34 -2.24
N LEU A 126 1.50 -5.73 -3.30
CA LEU A 126 1.25 -6.35 -4.59
C LEU A 126 2.16 -5.73 -5.64
N VAL A 127 2.73 -6.55 -6.52
CA VAL A 127 3.63 -6.10 -7.59
C VAL A 127 3.35 -6.82 -8.89
N ILE A 128 3.80 -6.22 -9.99
CA ILE A 128 3.85 -6.90 -11.29
C ILE A 128 4.86 -8.06 -11.18
N PRO A 129 4.52 -9.30 -11.61
CA PRO A 129 5.45 -10.43 -11.60
C PRO A 129 6.73 -10.13 -12.37
N LEU A 130 7.88 -10.63 -11.92
CA LEU A 130 9.17 -10.38 -12.59
C LEU A 130 9.14 -10.72 -14.08
N ALA A 131 8.53 -11.84 -14.46
CA ALA A 131 8.38 -12.27 -15.85
C ALA A 131 7.51 -11.33 -16.73
N GLN A 132 6.82 -10.36 -16.13
CA GLN A 132 5.99 -9.37 -16.83
C GLN A 132 6.53 -7.94 -16.69
N ARG A 133 7.67 -7.77 -16.04
CA ARG A 133 8.46 -6.54 -16.10
C ARG A 133 9.39 -6.75 -17.28
N GLY A 134 9.25 -5.92 -18.31
CA GLY A 134 9.94 -6.08 -19.60
C GLY A 134 11.43 -6.36 -19.48
#